data_AF-A0A8T7H5J0-F1
#
_entry.id   AF-A0A8T7H5J0-F1
#
_cell.length_a   1.000
_cell.length_b   1.000
_cell.length_c   1.000
_cell.angle_alpha   90.00
_cell.angle_beta   90.00
_cell.angle_gamma   90.00
#
_symmetry.space_group_name_H-M   'P 1'
#
loop_
_entity.id
_entity.type
_entity.pdbx_description
1 polymer ?
#
loop_
_entity_poly.entity_id
_entity_poly.type
_entity_poly.pdbx_seq_one_letter_code
_entity_poly.pdbx_strand_id
1 'polypeptide(L)'
;MAFIWDPMYAVNLVLCVIILVLGIWGYKKSGNKTELFVGVAFGLFGVSHLATLFGYKAMLQNFLIVIRTVAYLLVVYALYKVAFKK
;
A
#
# COMPACT_ATOMS: atom_id res chain seq x y z
N MET A 1 -16.88 -15.36 -13.66
CA MET A 1 -15.83 -14.56 -13.00
C MET A 1 -14.65 -14.48 -13.95
N ALA A 2 -14.46 -13.34 -14.61
CA ALA A 2 -13.34 -13.13 -15.51
C ALA A 2 -12.19 -12.49 -14.72
N PHE A 3 -11.07 -13.19 -14.61
CA PHE A 3 -9.84 -12.62 -14.06
C PHE A 3 -9.31 -11.61 -15.09
N ILE A 4 -9.38 -10.33 -14.77
CA ILE A 4 -8.93 -9.27 -15.67
C ILE A 4 -7.43 -9.11 -15.40
N TRP A 5 -6.62 -9.75 -16.23
CA TRP A 5 -5.16 -9.58 -16.25
C TRP A 5 -4.83 -8.18 -16.78
N ASP A 6 -4.85 -7.21 -15.88
CA ASP A 6 -4.37 -5.87 -16.16
C ASP A 6 -2.90 -5.75 -15.67
N PRO A 7 -1.92 -5.66 -16.59
CA PRO A 7 -0.50 -5.64 -16.26
C PRO A 7 -0.12 -4.52 -15.28
N MET A 8 -0.85 -3.39 -15.31
CA MET A 8 -0.59 -2.27 -14.41
C MET A 8 -0.84 -2.65 -12.95
N TYR A 9 -1.93 -3.38 -12.66
CA TYR A 9 -2.23 -3.78 -11.28
C TYR A 9 -1.29 -4.89 -10.79
N ALA A 10 -0.84 -5.77 -11.68
CA ALA A 10 0.14 -6.80 -11.34
C ALA A 10 1.49 -6.19 -10.94
N VAL A 11 2.00 -5.23 -11.72
CA VAL A 11 3.25 -4.52 -11.38
C VAL A 11 3.12 -3.75 -10.08
N ASN A 12 2.01 -3.02 -9.89
CA ASN A 12 1.76 -2.29 -8.64
C ASN A 12 1.66 -3.22 -7.43
N LEU A 13 1.09 -4.41 -7.59
CA LEU A 13 1.04 -5.42 -6.53
C LEU A 13 2.46 -5.85 -6.12
N VAL A 14 3.30 -6.20 -7.09
CA VAL A 14 4.69 -6.62 -6.84
C VAL A 14 5.45 -5.51 -6.11
N LEU A 15 5.34 -4.27 -6.58
CA LEU A 15 5.96 -3.12 -5.93
C LEU A 15 5.44 -2.91 -4.50
N CYS A 16 4.12 -3.04 -4.26
CA CYS A 16 3.55 -2.95 -2.92
C CYS A 16 4.11 -4.02 -1.97
N VAL A 17 4.28 -5.25 -2.46
CA VAL A 17 4.87 -6.35 -1.66
C VAL A 17 6.33 -6.06 -1.34
N ILE A 18 7.12 -5.63 -2.33
CA ILE A 18 8.53 -5.25 -2.12
C ILE A 18 8.63 -4.14 -1.06
N ILE A 19 7.82 -3.09 -1.19
CA ILE A 19 7.84 -1.95 -0.26
C ILE A 19 7.34 -2.35 1.13
N LEU A 20 6.35 -3.24 1.23
CA LEU A 20 5.90 -3.79 2.51
C LEU A 20 7.01 -4.59 3.21
N VAL A 21 7.72 -5.44 2.47
CA VAL A 21 8.86 -6.20 3.00
C VAL A 21 9.98 -5.25 3.44
N LEU A 22 10.30 -4.24 2.63
CA LEU A 22 11.30 -3.22 2.97
C LEU A 22 10.87 -2.38 4.18
N GLY A 23 9.59 -2.03 4.32
CA GLY A 23 9.07 -1.28 5.48
C GLY A 23 9.13 -2.09 6.78
N ILE A 24 8.80 -3.39 6.73
CA ILE A 24 8.95 -4.30 7.87
C ILE A 24 10.43 -4.48 8.23
N TRP A 25 11.29 -4.65 7.22
CA TRP A 25 12.72 -4.85 7.46
C TRP A 25 13.40 -3.58 7.97
N GLY A 26 13.04 -2.42 7.43
CA GLY A 26 13.45 -1.10 7.90
C GLY A 26 13.07 -0.89 9.36
N TYR A 27 11.82 -1.16 9.73
CA TYR A 27 11.38 -1.10 11.13
C TYR A 27 12.23 -1.99 12.05
N LYS A 28 12.52 -3.22 11.63
CA LYS A 28 13.34 -4.15 12.42
C LYS A 28 14.79 -3.68 12.58
N LYS A 29 15.32 -2.91 11.61
CA LYS A 29 16.71 -2.46 11.58
C LYS A 29 16.91 -1.09 12.23
N SER A 30 15.98 -0.16 12.04
CA SER A 30 16.07 1.21 12.53
C SER A 30 15.29 1.43 13.83
N GLY A 31 14.37 0.54 14.20
CA GLY A 31 13.48 0.72 15.37
C GLY A 31 12.48 1.88 15.21
N ASN A 32 12.44 2.53 14.05
CA ASN A 32 11.59 3.68 13.80
C ASN A 32 10.21 3.22 13.34
N LYS A 33 9.20 3.46 14.18
CA LYS A 33 7.78 3.14 13.88
C LYS A 33 7.31 3.68 12.53
N THR A 34 7.99 4.68 11.99
CA THR A 34 7.70 5.35 10.74
C THR A 34 7.86 4.45 9.51
N GLU A 35 8.87 3.57 9.47
CA GLU A 35 9.04 2.62 8.34
C GLU A 35 7.94 1.56 8.33
N LEU A 36 7.45 1.19 9.52
CA LEU A 36 6.32 0.27 9.65
C LEU A 36 5.02 0.91 9.15
N PHE A 37 4.80 2.21 9.40
CA PHE A 37 3.65 2.94 8.84
C PHE A 37 3.68 2.96 7.31
N VAL A 38 4.85 3.18 6.70
CA VAL A 38 5.00 3.11 5.23
C VAL A 38 4.68 1.70 4.74
N GLY A 39 5.27 0.67 5.35
CA GLY A 39 5.02 -0.72 4.97
C GLY A 39 3.54 -1.11 5.05
N VAL A 40 2.86 -0.75 6.14
CA VAL A 40 1.42 -1.01 6.31
C VAL A 40 0.58 -0.26 5.27
N ALA A 41 0.92 0.99 4.95
CA ALA A 41 0.23 1.76 3.93
C ALA A 41 0.33 1.10 2.54
N PHE A 42 1.54 0.65 2.17
CA PHE A 42 1.75 -0.09 0.92
C PHE A 42 1.10 -1.47 0.93
N GLY A 43 0.97 -2.12 2.09
CA GLY A 43 0.16 -3.33 2.24
C GLY A 43 -1.32 -3.10 1.93
N LEU A 44 -1.89 -1.99 2.43
CA LEU A 44 -3.26 -1.59 2.14
C LEU A 44 -3.48 -1.34 0.63
N PHE A 45 -2.49 -0.72 -0.03
CA PHE A 45 -2.48 -0.59 -1.49
C PHE A 45 -2.45 -1.95 -2.18
N GLY A 46 -1.62 -2.88 -1.72
CA GLY A 46 -1.54 -4.24 -2.26
C GLY A 46 -2.89 -4.97 -2.20
N VAL A 47 -3.59 -4.91 -1.07
CA VAL A 47 -4.93 -5.52 -0.92
C VAL A 47 -5.95 -4.90 -1.89
N SER A 48 -5.91 -3.58 -2.08
CA SER A 48 -6.75 -2.92 -3.08
C SER A 48 -6.46 -3.37 -4.51
N HIS A 49 -5.19 -3.61 -4.85
CA HIS A 49 -4.81 -4.10 -6.17
C HIS A 49 -5.22 -5.55 -6.38
N LEU A 50 -5.10 -6.42 -5.36
CA LEU A 50 -5.64 -7.79 -5.41
C LEU A 50 -7.14 -7.79 -5.68
N ALA A 51 -7.92 -7.03 -4.90
CA ALA A 51 -9.36 -6.94 -5.09
C ALA A 51 -9.73 -6.44 -6.50
N THR A 52 -8.92 -5.54 -7.07
CA THR A 52 -9.10 -5.07 -8.45
C THR A 52 -8.81 -6.17 -9.48
N LEU A 53 -7.74 -6.95 -9.27
CA LEU A 53 -7.32 -8.05 -10.14
C LEU A 53 -8.32 -9.22 -10.14
N PHE A 54 -8.95 -9.49 -9.00
CA PHE A 54 -10.04 -10.46 -8.86
C PHE A 54 -11.36 -10.03 -9.54
N GLY A 55 -11.41 -8.85 -10.17
CA GLY A 55 -12.58 -8.37 -10.92
C GLY A 55 -13.63 -7.65 -10.07
N TYR A 56 -13.37 -7.39 -8.78
CA TYR A 56 -14.29 -6.66 -7.90
C TYR A 56 -14.26 -5.14 -8.10
N LYS A 57 -13.55 -4.64 -9.12
CA LYS A 57 -13.34 -3.21 -9.36
C LYS A 57 -14.64 -2.42 -9.47
N ALA A 58 -15.62 -2.93 -10.20
CA ALA A 58 -16.88 -2.22 -10.45
C ALA A 58 -17.79 -2.17 -9.21
N MET A 59 -17.77 -3.21 -8.37
CA MET A 59 -18.60 -3.30 -7.17
C MET A 59 -17.97 -2.57 -5.98
N LEU A 60 -16.64 -2.59 -5.86
CA LEU A 60 -15.90 -2.01 -4.75
C LEU A 60 -15.17 -0.70 -5.13
N GLN A 61 -15.50 -0.05 -6.25
CA GLN A 61 -14.77 1.14 -6.72
C GLN A 61 -14.66 2.23 -5.64
N ASN A 62 -15.77 2.59 -4.99
CA ASN A 62 -15.76 3.60 -3.93
C ASN A 62 -14.93 3.14 -2.72
N PHE A 63 -15.00 1.86 -2.36
CA PHE A 63 -14.23 1.30 -1.25
C PHE A 63 -12.72 1.30 -1.53
N LEU A 64 -12.32 0.94 -2.75
CA LEU A 64 -10.93 0.99 -3.21
C LEU A 64 -10.37 2.41 -3.22
N ILE A 65 -11.18 3.40 -3.61
CA ILE A 65 -10.81 4.82 -3.55
C ILE A 65 -10.54 5.24 -2.11
N VAL A 66 -11.44 4.89 -1.17
CA VAL A 66 -11.27 5.20 0.25
C VAL A 66 -9.98 4.58 0.80
N ILE A 67 -9.73 3.29 0.52
CA ILE A 67 -8.50 2.62 0.97
C ILE A 67 -7.25 3.32 0.41
N ARG A 68 -7.24 3.68 -0.88
CA ARG A 68 -6.10 4.40 -1.47
C ARG A 68 -5.90 5.76 -0.82
N THR A 69 -6.96 6.51 -0.59
CA THR A 69 -6.86 7.82 0.08
C THR A 69 -6.27 7.68 1.48
N VAL A 70 -6.76 6.73 2.27
CA VAL A 70 -6.21 6.44 3.61
C VAL A 70 -4.75 6.01 3.53
N ALA A 71 -4.40 5.16 2.56
CA ALA A 71 -3.03 4.72 2.38
C ALA A 71 -2.10 5.86 1.95
N TYR A 72 -2.52 6.78 1.08
CA TYR A 72 -1.76 8.00 0.77
C TYR A 72 -1.59 8.89 2.00
N LEU A 73 -2.63 9.09 2.82
CA LEU A 73 -2.55 9.86 4.05
C LEU A 73 -1.57 9.23 5.06
N LEU A 74 -1.53 7.91 5.16
CA LEU A 74 -0.56 7.20 6.00
C LEU A 74 0.88 7.41 5.51
N VAL A 75 1.12 7.38 4.20
CA VAL A 75 2.44 7.68 3.61
C VAL A 75 2.84 9.13 3.89
N VAL A 76 1.92 10.10 3.70
CA VAL A 76 2.16 11.51 4.01
C VAL A 76 2.49 11.69 5.49
N TYR A 77 1.73 11.07 6.38
CA TYR A 77 1.98 11.13 7.83
C TYR A 77 3.33 10.51 8.19
N ALA A 78 3.67 9.36 7.60
CA ALA A 78 4.95 8.71 7.81
C ALA A 78 6.10 9.63 7.34
N LEU A 79 6.03 10.16 6.13
CA LEU A 79 7.05 11.08 5.60
C LEU A 79 7.14 12.36 6.41
N TYR A 80 6.02 12.95 6.81
CA TYR A 80 6.00 14.14 7.68
C TYR A 80 6.70 13.85 9.00
N LYS A 81 6.44 12.69 9.60
CA LYS A 81 7.09 12.27 10.84
C LYS A 81 8.59 12.02 10.65
N VAL A 82 9.05 11.48 9.51
CA VAL A 82 10.51 11.37 9.23
C VAL A 82 11.14 12.76 9.03
N ALA A 83 10.49 13.63 8.25
CA ALA A 83 11.04 14.91 7.86
C ALA A 83 11.07 15.95 9.00
N PHE A 84 10.06 15.94 9.87
CA PHE A 84 9.89 16.95 10.93
C PHE A 84 10.20 16.45 12.34
N LYS A 85 10.34 15.14 12.57
CA LYS A 85 10.79 14.59 13.85
C LYS A 85 12.29 14.35 13.79
N LYS A 86 13.05 15.44 13.96
CA LYS A 86 14.50 15.40 14.21
C LYS A 86 14.78 15.11 15.67
#